data_AF-A0A392RTW4-F1
#
_entry.id   AF-A0A392RTW4-F1
#
_cell.length_a   1.000
_cell.length_b   1.000
_cell.length_c   1.000
_cell.angle_alpha   90.00
_cell.angle_beta   90.00
_cell.angle_gamma   90.00
#
_symmetry.space_group_name_H-M   'P 1'
#
loop_
_entity.id
_entity.type
_entity.pdbx_description
1 polymer ?
#
loop_
_entity_poly.entity_id
_entity_poly.type
_entity_poly.pdbx_seq_one_letter_code
_entity_poly.pdbx_strand_id
1 'polypeptide(L)' 'MNMVRCMLKGKHLPKELWGEAVITACYVLNRCPTKRLNDVTHEECWSGNKPN' A
#
# COMPACT_ATOMS: atom_id res chain seq x y z
N MET A 1 3.76 -9.04 -0.87
CA MET A 1 4.99 -9.36 -0.11
C MET A 1 6.19 -8.48 -0.46
N ASN A 2 6.44 -8.14 -1.74
CA ASN A 2 7.65 -7.39 -2.11
C ASN A 2 7.74 -6.00 -1.44
N MET A 3 6.65 -5.21 -1.42
CA MET A 3 6.66 -3.90 -0.75
C MET A 3 7.04 -3.97 0.73
N VAL A 4 6.48 -4.94 1.47
CA VAL A 4 6.79 -5.15 2.89
C VAL A 4 8.28 -5.47 3.08
N ARG A 5 8.82 -6.38 2.25
CA ARG A 5 10.26 -6.72 2.29
C ARG A 5 11.14 -5.52 1.93
N CYS A 6 10.75 -4.73 0.93
CA CYS A 6 11.46 -3.52 0.51
C CYS A 6 11.43 -2.44 1.59
N MET A 7 10.29 -2.21 2.24
CA MET A 7 10.14 -1.25 3.34
C MET A 7 11.06 -1.63 4.52
N LEU A 8 11.03 -2.90 4.94
CA LEU A 8 11.85 -3.36 6.05
C LEU A 8 13.35 -3.32 5.70
N LYS A 9 13.75 -3.91 4.56
CA LYS A 9 15.17 -3.97 4.18
C LYS A 9 15.74 -2.61 3.78
N GLY A 10 14.97 -1.79 3.07
CA GLY A 10 15.43 -0.50 2.55
C GLY A 10 15.76 0.51 3.64
N LYS A 11 15.22 0.33 4.84
CA LYS A 11 15.48 1.17 6.01
C LYS A 11 16.05 0.40 7.22
N HIS A 12 16.47 -0.85 7.02
CA HIS A 12 17.01 -1.71 8.08
C HIS A 12 16.08 -1.79 9.30
N LEU A 13 14.77 -1.84 9.08
CA LEU A 13 13.78 -1.89 10.15
C LEU A 13 13.76 -3.29 10.81
N PRO A 14 13.48 -3.35 12.13
CA PRO A 14 13.29 -4.61 12.84
C PRO A 14 12.17 -5.46 12.23
N LYS A 15 12.28 -6.79 12.35
CA LYS A 15 11.30 -7.73 11.80
C LYS A 15 9.97 -7.69 12.57
N GLU A 16 10.01 -7.23 13.81
CA GLU A 16 8.87 -7.02 14.69
C GLU A 16 7.88 -6.01 14.06
N LEU A 17 8.37 -5.05 13.27
CA LEU A 17 7.55 -4.06 12.54
C LEU A 17 6.89 -4.63 11.27
N TRP A 18 6.90 -5.95 11.06
CA TRP A 18 6.35 -6.54 9.85
C TRP A 18 4.83 -6.30 9.73
N GLY A 19 4.10 -6.29 10.84
CA GLY A 19 2.66 -6.02 10.84
C GLY A 19 2.35 -4.60 10.35
N GLU A 20 3.05 -3.61 10.87
CA GLU A 20 2.97 -2.19 10.50
C GLU A 20 3.37 -1.98 9.05
N ALA A 21 4.42 -2.68 8.59
CA ALA A 21 4.86 -2.65 7.21
C ALA A 21 3.82 -3.26 6.26
N VAL A 22 3.11 -4.32 6.66
CA VAL A 22 1.98 -4.90 5.90
C VAL A 22 0.83 -3.91 5.82
N ILE A 23 0.40 -3.35 6.95
CA ILE A 23 -0.71 -2.38 7.00
C ILE A 23 -0.37 -1.17 6.11
N THR A 24 0.85 -0.64 6.24
CA THR A 24 1.33 0.48 5.44
C THR A 24 1.38 0.15 3.95
N ALA A 25 1.88 -1.03 3.58
CA ALA A 25 1.91 -1.46 2.18
C ALA A 25 0.48 -1.57 1.59
N CYS A 26 -0.47 -2.14 2.34
CA CYS A 26 -1.87 -2.22 1.92
C CYS A 26 -2.49 -0.82 1.78
N TYR A 27 -2.25 0.07 2.74
CA TYR A 27 -2.74 1.45 2.69
C TYR A 27 -2.25 2.18 1.45
N VAL A 28 -0.95 2.12 1.16
CA VAL A 28 -0.36 2.73 -0.04
C VAL A 28 -0.96 2.12 -1.31
N LEU A 29 -1.03 0.79 -1.43
CA LEU A 29 -1.58 0.12 -2.61
C LEU A 29 -3.05 0.48 -2.88
N ASN A 30 -3.84 0.66 -1.83
CA ASN A 30 -5.25 1.01 -1.98
C ASN A 30 -5.45 2.44 -2.48
N ARG A 31 -4.47 3.33 -2.25
CA ARG A 31 -4.56 4.77 -2.52
C ARG A 31 -3.69 5.23 -3.67
N CYS A 32 -2.82 4.37 -4.19
CA CYS A 32 -2.10 4.65 -5.42
C CYS A 32 -3.01 4.41 -6.64
N PRO A 33 -3.11 5.37 -7.57
CA PRO A 33 -3.79 5.16 -8.84
C PRO A 33 -3.06 4.10 -9.67
N THR A 34 -3.82 3.32 -10.42
CA THR A 34 -3.25 2.29 -11.29
C THR A 34 -3.88 2.32 -12.68
N LYS A 35 -3.03 2.17 -13.71
CA LYS A 35 -3.46 2.14 -15.12
C LYS A 35 -4.52 1.07 -15.40
N ARG A 36 -4.49 -0.05 -14.67
CA ARG A 36 -5.47 -1.14 -14.83
C ARG A 36 -6.89 -0.71 -14.42
N LEU A 37 -7.01 0.29 -13.56
CA LEU A 37 -8.26 0.89 -13.13
C LEU A 37 -8.45 2.28 -13.74
N ASN A 38 -7.89 2.55 -14.93
CA ASN A 38 -7.97 3.86 -15.60
C ASN A 38 -7.47 5.02 -14.72
N ASP A 39 -6.33 4.81 -14.05
CA ASP A 39 -5.70 5.77 -13.14
C ASP A 39 -6.57 6.16 -11.93
N VAL A 40 -7.53 5.30 -11.57
CA VAL A 40 -8.30 5.35 -10.33
C VAL A 40 -7.62 4.47 -9.26
N THR A 41 -7.83 4.82 -7.99
CA THR A 41 -7.31 4.06 -6.84
C THR A 41 -8.20 2.84 -6.54
N HIS A 42 -7.67 1.79 -5.90
CA HIS A 42 -8.50 0.63 -5.52
C HIS A 42 -9.57 1.02 -4.49
N GLU A 43 -9.23 1.91 -3.56
CA GLU A 43 -10.15 2.42 -2.54
C GLU A 43 -11.32 3.20 -3.17
N GLU A 44 -11.05 4.05 -4.15
CA GLU A 44 -12.08 4.78 -4.90
C GLU A 44 -12.97 3.84 -5.71
N CYS A 45 -12.36 2.87 -6.40
CA CYS A 45 -13.10 1.88 -7.18
C CYS A 45 -14.03 1.02 -6.29
N TRP A 46 -13.63 0.75 -5.05
CA TRP A 46 -14.41 -0.06 -4.11
C TRP A 46 -15.49 0.75 -3.37
N SER A 47 -15.10 1.91 -2.83
CA SER A 47 -15.97 2.72 -1.97
C SER A 47 -16.85 3.72 -2.73
N GLY A 48 -16.54 3.98 -4.00
CA GLY A 48 -17.15 5.05 -4.79
C GLY A 48 -16.71 6.47 -4.39
N ASN A 49 -15.84 6.62 -3.40
CA ASN A 49 -15.37 7.90 -2.88
C ASN A 49 -13.88 8.07 -3.09
N LYS A 50 -13.44 9.28 -3.43
CA LYS A 50 -12.01 9.57 -3.51
C LYS A 50 -11.37 9.50 -2.13
N PRO A 51 -10.23 8.80 -1.98
CA PRO A 51 -9.47 8.80 -0.74
C PRO A 51 -8.95 10.22 -0.41
N ASN A 52 -9.23 10.71 0.80
CA ASN A 52 -8.82 12.06 1.30
C ASN A 52 -7.34 12.20 1.60
#